data_AF-A0A7K2PDS8-F1
#
_entry.id   AF-A0A7K2PDS8-F1
#
_cell.length_a   1.000
_cell.length_b   1.000
_cell.length_c   1.000
_cell.angle_alpha   90.00
_cell.angle_beta   90.00
_cell.angle_gamma   90.00
#
_symmetry.space_group_name_H-M   'P 1'
#
loop_
_entity.id
_entity.type
_entity.pdbx_description
1 polymer ?
#
loop_
_entity_poly.entity_id
_entity_poly.type
_entity_poly.pdbx_seq_one_letter_code
_entity_poly.pdbx_strand_id
1 'polypeptide(L)'
;MPLAPAAEGRLRAALPSSVSLPEGRWDAYALLSGGEPRRLVPGVTDLRSLAERTPSGLLGHVAVRIPYATRQGNLTVRSWLRAPHAEAVELRLASGGLTVRGRVYGTQFVPGADAELRARPGGGAGGEDGGGVRRVHVTAERTEFAFTVPYEGLVPGVWDLWLRPAGDAGPVVRLARLLDDVADKNPVFTFPRARVRTPQGPVEAGPYYTRDNDLSLTVSPLDADA
;
A
#
# COMPACT_ATOMS: atom_id res chain seq x y z
N MET A 1 -6.28 4.39 -27.04
CA MET A 1 -5.19 5.34 -27.39
C MET A 1 -4.84 5.15 -28.86
N PRO A 2 -4.62 6.20 -29.65
CA PRO A 2 -4.25 6.04 -31.06
C PRO A 2 -2.88 5.35 -31.17
N LEU A 3 -2.76 4.38 -32.08
CA LEU A 3 -1.50 3.79 -32.49
C LEU A 3 -0.91 4.66 -33.60
N ALA A 4 0.31 5.14 -33.42
CA ALA A 4 1.06 5.90 -34.41
C ALA A 4 2.27 5.09 -34.91
N PRO A 5 2.70 5.24 -36.17
CA PRO A 5 3.96 4.69 -36.65
C PRO A 5 5.16 5.15 -35.82
N ALA A 6 6.12 4.26 -35.62
CA ALA A 6 7.42 4.50 -35.01
C ALA A 6 8.54 3.90 -35.89
N ALA A 7 9.80 4.09 -35.50
CA ALA A 7 10.95 3.55 -36.23
C ALA A 7 10.89 2.01 -36.36
N GLU A 8 11.55 1.48 -37.39
CA GLU A 8 11.72 0.03 -37.60
C GLU A 8 10.39 -0.74 -37.77
N GLY A 9 9.37 -0.10 -38.37
CA GLY A 9 8.07 -0.74 -38.60
C GLY A 9 7.26 -1.00 -37.32
N ARG A 10 7.63 -0.37 -36.20
CA ARG A 10 6.92 -0.50 -34.92
C ARG A 10 5.75 0.48 -34.86
N LEU A 11 4.78 0.18 -34.00
CA LEU A 11 3.71 1.11 -33.61
C LEU A 11 3.94 1.59 -32.18
N ARG A 12 3.54 2.82 -31.90
CA ARG A 12 3.61 3.44 -30.57
C ARG A 12 2.26 4.01 -30.18
N ALA A 13 1.88 3.76 -28.94
CA ALA A 13 0.85 4.52 -28.24
C ALA A 13 1.42 5.04 -26.92
N ALA A 14 0.91 6.17 -26.45
CA ALA A 14 1.22 6.69 -25.12
C ALA A 14 -0.08 6.80 -24.33
N LEU A 15 -0.03 6.38 -23.05
CA LEU A 15 -1.04 6.72 -22.07
C LEU A 15 -0.52 7.93 -21.28
N PRO A 16 -0.88 9.17 -21.66
CA PRO A 16 -0.34 10.37 -21.01
C PRO A 16 -0.85 10.50 -19.56
N SER A 17 -0.10 11.23 -18.74
CA SER A 17 -0.47 11.48 -17.34
C SER A 17 -1.81 12.22 -17.19
N SER A 18 -2.22 13.00 -18.20
CA SER A 18 -3.50 13.72 -18.24
C SER A 18 -4.73 12.80 -18.33
N VAL A 19 -4.59 11.58 -18.84
CA VAL A 19 -5.69 10.61 -18.86
C VAL A 19 -5.83 10.02 -17.47
N SER A 20 -6.96 10.23 -16.80
CA SER A 20 -7.23 9.56 -15.52
C SER A 20 -7.39 8.07 -15.73
N LEU A 21 -6.66 7.27 -14.94
CA LEU A 21 -6.78 5.82 -14.92
C LEU A 21 -7.16 5.41 -13.49
N PRO A 22 -8.43 5.04 -13.23
CA PRO A 22 -8.90 4.69 -11.89
C PRO A 22 -8.06 3.59 -11.23
N GLU A 23 -8.10 3.52 -9.90
CA GLU A 23 -7.40 2.49 -9.15
C GLU A 23 -7.88 1.09 -9.59
N GLY A 24 -6.94 0.19 -9.90
CA GLY A 24 -7.30 -1.11 -10.47
C GLY A 24 -6.17 -1.84 -11.17
N ARG A 25 -6.56 -2.85 -11.95
CA ARG A 25 -5.69 -3.63 -12.85
C ARG A 25 -6.26 -3.48 -14.26
N TRP A 26 -5.46 -2.94 -15.16
CA TRP A 26 -5.88 -2.56 -16.50
C TRP A 26 -5.16 -3.39 -17.54
N ASP A 27 -5.91 -4.23 -18.22
CA ASP A 27 -5.37 -5.13 -19.22
C ASP A 27 -5.11 -4.38 -20.53
N ALA A 28 -3.94 -4.61 -21.13
CA ALA A 28 -3.52 -3.90 -22.32
C ALA A 28 -3.83 -4.70 -23.59
N TYR A 29 -4.59 -4.09 -24.51
CA TYR A 29 -4.93 -4.68 -25.81
C TYR A 29 -4.54 -3.73 -26.95
N ALA A 30 -4.18 -4.30 -28.10
CA ALA A 30 -4.07 -3.56 -29.36
C ALA A 30 -5.21 -3.97 -30.30
N LEU A 31 -5.84 -2.96 -30.90
CA LEU A 31 -6.87 -3.13 -31.93
C LEU A 31 -6.35 -2.47 -33.20
N LEU A 32 -6.15 -3.27 -34.24
CA LEU A 32 -5.84 -2.79 -35.59
C LEU A 32 -7.14 -2.76 -36.40
N SER A 33 -7.24 -1.85 -37.36
CA SER A 33 -8.46 -1.63 -38.15
C SER A 33 -9.02 -2.94 -38.73
N GLY A 34 -10.28 -3.24 -38.41
CA GLY A 34 -11.00 -4.41 -38.92
C GLY A 34 -10.66 -5.76 -38.27
N GLY A 35 -9.80 -5.78 -37.25
CA GLY A 35 -9.45 -6.99 -36.50
C GLY A 35 -10.07 -7.06 -35.11
N GLU A 36 -9.82 -8.18 -34.42
CA GLU A 36 -10.19 -8.36 -33.01
C GLU A 36 -9.13 -7.77 -32.05
N PRO A 37 -9.52 -7.31 -30.85
CA PRO A 37 -8.56 -6.87 -29.83
C PRO A 37 -7.58 -7.99 -29.44
N ARG A 38 -6.28 -7.72 -29.58
CA ARG A 38 -5.21 -8.66 -29.23
C ARG A 38 -4.61 -8.29 -27.90
N ARG A 39 -4.59 -9.23 -26.96
CA ARG A 39 -3.94 -9.05 -25.66
C ARG A 39 -2.44 -8.84 -25.85
N LEU A 40 -1.91 -7.78 -25.23
CA LEU A 40 -0.49 -7.46 -25.31
C LEU A 40 0.30 -8.28 -24.30
N VAL A 41 1.51 -8.66 -24.70
CA VAL A 41 2.53 -9.25 -23.84
C VAL A 41 3.58 -8.18 -23.50
N PRO A 42 4.18 -8.22 -22.31
CA PRO A 42 5.20 -7.26 -21.93
C PRO A 42 6.48 -7.52 -22.73
N GLY A 43 7.12 -6.43 -23.17
CA GLY A 43 8.49 -6.44 -23.68
C GLY A 43 9.47 -5.96 -22.60
N VAL A 44 10.55 -5.29 -23.02
CA VAL A 44 11.44 -4.58 -22.11
C VAL A 44 10.66 -3.47 -21.40
N THR A 45 10.72 -3.46 -20.07
CA THR A 45 9.99 -2.51 -19.22
C THR A 45 11.01 -1.70 -18.40
N ASP A 46 11.12 -0.42 -18.70
CA ASP A 46 11.98 0.51 -17.96
C ASP A 46 11.16 1.24 -16.89
N LEU A 47 11.39 0.91 -15.61
CA LEU A 47 10.67 1.46 -14.47
C LEU A 47 11.51 2.41 -13.60
N ARG A 48 12.75 2.73 -14.01
CA ARG A 48 13.67 3.55 -13.19
C ARG A 48 13.07 4.90 -12.80
N SER A 49 12.34 5.52 -13.73
CA SER A 49 11.65 6.78 -13.48
C SER A 49 10.52 6.69 -12.43
N LEU A 50 9.99 5.49 -12.15
CA LEU A 50 9.03 5.28 -11.06
C LEU A 50 9.76 5.10 -9.73
N ALA A 51 10.86 4.35 -9.71
CA ALA A 51 11.66 4.10 -8.51
C ALA A 51 12.29 5.38 -7.93
N GLU A 52 12.70 6.32 -8.78
CA GLU A 52 13.32 7.59 -8.38
C GLU A 52 12.29 8.69 -8.07
N ARG A 53 10.99 8.42 -8.29
CA ARG A 53 9.97 9.46 -8.29
C ARG A 53 9.61 9.90 -6.87
N THR A 54 9.79 11.19 -6.61
CA THR A 54 9.24 11.85 -5.42
C THR A 54 8.24 12.93 -5.82
N PRO A 55 6.92 12.66 -5.77
CA PRO A 55 5.91 13.67 -6.08
C PRO A 55 6.04 14.87 -5.15
N SER A 56 5.87 16.09 -5.67
CA SER A 56 5.89 17.31 -4.86
C SER A 56 4.64 17.49 -3.99
N GLY A 57 3.57 16.74 -4.28
CA GLY A 57 2.27 16.85 -3.61
C GLY A 57 1.38 18.00 -4.10
N LEU A 58 1.87 18.85 -5.00
CA LEU A 58 1.12 20.02 -5.53
C LEU A 58 -0.21 19.66 -6.20
N LEU A 59 -0.32 18.45 -6.75
CA LEU A 59 -1.56 17.97 -7.40
C LEU A 59 -2.65 17.56 -6.40
N GLY A 60 -2.35 17.53 -5.10
CA GLY A 60 -3.31 17.13 -4.06
C GLY A 60 -3.67 15.64 -4.06
N HIS A 61 -3.02 14.83 -4.90
CA HIS A 61 -3.27 13.39 -5.02
C HIS A 61 -2.00 12.65 -5.46
N VAL A 62 -2.01 11.33 -5.28
CA VAL A 62 -1.01 10.42 -5.83
C VAL A 62 -1.61 9.65 -7.00
N ALA A 63 -0.92 9.70 -8.15
CA ALA A 63 -1.22 8.90 -9.32
C ALA A 63 0.00 8.03 -9.67
N VAL A 64 -0.17 6.71 -9.63
CA VAL A 64 0.88 5.72 -9.93
C VAL A 64 0.36 4.75 -10.97
N ARG A 65 1.16 4.44 -11.99
CA ARG A 65 0.86 3.46 -13.03
C ARG A 65 2.10 2.60 -13.23
N ILE A 66 2.00 1.32 -12.89
CA ILE A 66 3.10 0.35 -12.99
C ILE A 66 2.71 -0.71 -14.02
N PRO A 67 3.32 -0.72 -15.22
CA PRO A 67 3.17 -1.85 -16.13
C PRO A 67 3.89 -3.08 -15.55
N TYR A 68 3.27 -4.24 -15.63
CA TYR A 68 3.85 -5.50 -15.15
C TYR A 68 3.35 -6.69 -15.97
N ALA A 69 4.13 -7.77 -15.91
CA ALA A 69 3.75 -9.07 -16.44
C ALA A 69 2.83 -9.78 -15.42
N THR A 70 1.66 -10.22 -15.85
CA THR A 70 0.83 -11.11 -15.04
C THR A 70 1.44 -12.51 -14.98
N ARG A 71 0.95 -13.36 -14.06
CA ARG A 71 1.35 -14.78 -14.00
C ARG A 71 1.09 -15.54 -15.31
N GLN A 72 0.13 -15.09 -16.12
CA GLN A 72 -0.19 -15.64 -17.43
C GLN A 72 0.66 -15.04 -18.57
N GLY A 73 1.65 -14.18 -18.27
CA GLY A 73 2.53 -13.57 -19.26
C GLY A 73 1.93 -12.38 -20.01
N ASN A 74 0.80 -11.83 -19.54
CA ASN A 74 0.15 -10.70 -20.19
C ASN A 74 0.64 -9.37 -19.63
N LEU A 75 0.61 -8.32 -20.45
CA LEU A 75 0.83 -6.95 -20.01
C LEU A 75 -0.45 -6.43 -19.33
N THR A 76 -0.28 -5.98 -18.09
CA THR A 76 -1.31 -5.27 -17.33
C THR A 76 -0.67 -4.04 -16.69
N VAL A 77 -1.44 -2.97 -16.52
CA VAL A 77 -1.04 -1.77 -15.77
C VAL A 77 -1.75 -1.79 -14.43
N ARG A 78 -0.98 -1.80 -13.35
CA ARG A 78 -1.49 -1.54 -12.00
C ARG A 78 -1.60 -0.03 -11.83
N SER A 79 -2.80 0.47 -11.50
CA SER A 79 -3.05 1.90 -11.32
C SER A 79 -3.50 2.19 -9.91
N TRP A 80 -3.04 3.30 -9.35
CA TRP A 80 -3.57 3.92 -8.13
C TRP A 80 -3.81 5.40 -8.39
N LEU A 81 -4.93 5.91 -7.87
CA LEU A 81 -5.30 7.32 -7.88
C LEU A 81 -5.93 7.65 -6.53
N ARG A 82 -5.14 8.20 -5.60
CA ARG A 82 -5.56 8.38 -4.19
C ARG A 82 -5.40 9.83 -3.74
N ALA A 83 -6.42 10.35 -3.05
CA ALA A 83 -6.43 11.64 -2.38
C ALA A 83 -7.36 11.60 -1.16
N PRO A 84 -6.88 11.89 0.06
CA PRO A 84 -5.46 11.96 0.45
C PRO A 84 -4.78 10.59 0.34
N HIS A 85 -3.45 10.57 0.42
CA HIS A 85 -2.64 9.34 0.46
C HIS A 85 -1.61 9.40 1.59
N ALA A 86 -1.38 8.27 2.26
CA ALA A 86 -0.35 8.11 3.28
C ALA A 86 0.67 7.07 2.79
N GLU A 87 1.86 7.53 2.41
CA GLU A 87 2.96 6.70 1.94
C GLU A 87 3.84 6.26 3.11
N ALA A 88 3.97 4.95 3.32
CA ALA A 88 4.94 4.36 4.24
C ALA A 88 6.31 4.24 3.56
N VAL A 89 7.25 5.08 3.98
CA VAL A 89 8.59 5.21 3.38
C VAL A 89 9.59 4.26 4.03
N GLU A 90 9.58 4.18 5.35
CA GLU A 90 10.51 3.36 6.13
C GLU A 90 9.74 2.53 7.18
N LEU A 91 10.10 1.25 7.28
CA LEU A 91 9.63 0.34 8.31
C LEU A 91 10.83 -0.12 9.13
N ARG A 92 10.83 0.18 10.43
CA ARG A 92 11.81 -0.37 11.38
C ARG A 92 11.16 -1.43 12.23
N LEU A 93 11.69 -2.64 12.12
CA LEU A 93 11.21 -3.83 12.81
C LEU A 93 11.99 -3.99 14.10
N ALA A 94 11.28 -4.17 15.22
CA ALA A 94 11.85 -4.49 16.51
C ALA A 94 11.08 -5.65 17.16
N SER A 95 11.67 -6.30 18.17
CA SER A 95 11.04 -7.43 18.86
C SER A 95 9.70 -7.09 19.52
N GLY A 96 9.52 -5.83 19.95
CA GLY A 96 8.29 -5.37 20.62
C GLY A 96 7.31 -4.60 19.74
N GLY A 97 7.64 -4.32 18.47
CA GLY A 97 6.79 -3.47 17.65
C GLY A 97 7.33 -3.09 16.28
N LEU A 98 6.52 -2.30 15.56
CA LEU A 98 6.82 -1.74 14.25
C LEU A 98 6.84 -0.21 14.34
N THR A 99 7.95 0.43 14.01
CA THR A 99 7.98 1.87 13.75
C THR A 99 7.80 2.12 12.27
N VAL A 100 6.83 2.97 11.92
CA VAL A 100 6.54 3.40 10.56
C VAL A 100 6.91 4.87 10.42
N ARG A 101 7.66 5.22 9.38
CA ARG A 101 7.87 6.61 8.94
C ARG A 101 7.34 6.81 7.54
N GLY A 102 6.80 7.99 7.27
CA GLY A 102 6.17 8.23 6.00
C GLY A 102 5.79 9.68 5.73
N ARG A 103 5.02 9.87 4.66
CA ARG A 103 4.54 11.17 4.22
C ARG A 103 3.07 11.10 3.79
N VAL A 104 2.32 12.17 4.02
CA VAL A 104 0.99 12.37 3.44
C VAL A 104 1.03 13.24 2.18
N TYR A 105 0.12 12.97 1.26
CA TYR A 105 -0.13 13.73 0.05
C TYR A 105 -1.61 14.12 -0.03
N GLY A 106 -1.89 15.33 -0.52
CA GLY A 106 -3.27 15.84 -0.58
C GLY A 106 -3.86 16.29 0.76
N THR A 107 -3.05 16.31 1.81
CA THR A 107 -3.42 16.76 3.15
C THR A 107 -2.16 17.10 3.96
N GLN A 108 -2.34 17.62 5.16
CA GLN A 108 -1.29 17.94 6.13
C GLN A 108 -1.77 17.60 7.54
N PHE A 109 -0.84 17.49 8.48
CA PHE A 109 -1.15 17.24 9.87
C PHE A 109 -1.59 18.50 10.62
N VAL A 110 -2.56 18.35 11.51
CA VAL A 110 -2.95 19.35 12.51
C VAL A 110 -2.83 18.76 13.93
N PRO A 111 -2.83 19.59 14.99
CA PRO A 111 -2.84 19.08 16.35
C PRO A 111 -3.98 18.08 16.59
N GLY A 112 -3.68 16.97 17.26
CA GLY A 112 -4.63 15.87 17.49
C GLY A 112 -4.58 14.75 16.44
N ALA A 113 -3.61 14.78 15.52
CA ALA A 113 -3.36 13.66 14.62
C ALA A 113 -2.97 12.37 15.38
N ASP A 114 -3.46 11.24 14.90
CA ASP A 114 -3.12 9.92 15.43
C ASP A 114 -3.11 8.86 14.30
N ALA A 115 -2.77 7.64 14.65
CA ALA A 115 -2.91 6.47 13.79
C ALA A 115 -3.81 5.44 14.45
N GLU A 116 -4.60 4.74 13.63
CA GLU A 116 -5.53 3.72 14.05
C GLU A 116 -5.12 2.35 13.52
N LEU A 117 -5.12 1.36 14.41
CA LEU A 117 -5.05 -0.05 14.07
C LEU A 117 -6.45 -0.61 14.14
N ARG A 118 -6.99 -1.05 13.01
CA ARG A 118 -8.34 -1.60 12.93
C ARG A 118 -8.28 -3.09 12.67
N ALA A 119 -8.72 -3.90 13.62
CA ALA A 119 -8.86 -5.34 13.49
C ALA A 119 -9.90 -5.65 12.41
N ARG A 120 -9.58 -6.59 11.51
CA ARG A 120 -10.54 -7.09 10.55
C ARG A 120 -11.54 -8.03 11.22
N PRO A 121 -12.85 -7.89 10.95
CA PRO A 121 -13.85 -8.83 11.42
C PRO A 121 -13.52 -10.27 11.00
N GLY A 122 -13.71 -11.24 11.91
CA GLY A 122 -13.62 -12.68 11.61
C GLY A 122 -12.23 -13.35 11.69
N GLY A 123 -11.20 -12.65 12.20
CA GLY A 123 -9.83 -13.18 12.28
C GLY A 123 -9.39 -13.82 13.61
N GLY A 124 -10.24 -13.86 14.63
CA GLY A 124 -9.92 -14.31 15.99
C GLY A 124 -10.87 -13.67 17.01
N ALA A 125 -11.07 -14.34 18.16
CA ALA A 125 -12.08 -13.99 19.17
C ALA A 125 -12.07 -12.49 19.48
N GLY A 126 -13.13 -11.81 19.04
CA GLY A 126 -13.39 -10.44 19.44
C GLY A 126 -13.51 -10.43 20.95
N GLY A 127 -12.60 -9.72 21.63
CA GLY A 127 -12.78 -9.40 23.03
C GLY A 127 -14.12 -8.69 23.20
N GLU A 128 -14.80 -9.00 24.30
CA GLU A 128 -16.14 -8.51 24.64
C GLU A 128 -16.22 -6.98 24.78
N ASP A 129 -15.08 -6.29 24.76
CA ASP A 129 -15.00 -4.83 24.68
C ASP A 129 -15.02 -4.36 23.23
N GLY A 130 -16.23 -4.24 22.69
CA GLY A 130 -16.53 -3.78 21.34
C GLY A 130 -15.73 -2.55 20.89
N GLY A 131 -14.79 -2.80 20.00
CA GLY A 131 -14.05 -1.77 19.28
C GLY A 131 -12.67 -2.26 18.93
N GLY A 132 -12.52 -3.09 17.89
CA GLY A 132 -11.24 -3.56 17.38
C GLY A 132 -10.33 -2.44 16.83
N VAL A 133 -10.39 -1.22 17.37
CA VAL A 133 -9.61 -0.06 16.97
C VAL A 133 -8.68 0.31 18.12
N ARG A 134 -7.37 0.36 17.85
CA ARG A 134 -6.38 0.94 18.78
C ARG A 134 -5.80 2.19 18.21
N ARG A 135 -5.65 3.22 19.03
CA ARG A 135 -5.03 4.48 18.65
C ARG A 135 -3.59 4.53 19.16
N VAL A 136 -2.69 5.02 18.31
CA VAL A 136 -1.31 5.31 18.69
C VAL A 136 -0.98 6.75 18.33
N HIS A 137 -0.16 7.38 19.17
CA HIS A 137 0.29 8.75 18.94
C HIS A 137 1.16 8.82 17.67
N VAL A 138 0.96 9.88 16.89
CA VAL A 138 1.77 10.19 15.72
C VAL A 138 2.59 11.43 16.01
N THR A 139 3.91 11.30 15.87
CA THR A 139 4.78 12.47 15.76
C THR A 139 4.75 12.93 14.31
N ALA A 140 4.30 14.16 14.08
CA ALA A 140 4.14 14.71 12.74
C ALA A 140 4.77 16.09 12.61
N GLU A 141 5.36 16.35 11.44
CA GLU A 141 5.80 17.67 11.02
C GLU A 141 5.31 17.94 9.59
N ARG A 142 4.42 18.92 9.43
CA ARG A 142 3.81 19.31 8.14
C ARG A 142 3.14 18.12 7.43
N THR A 143 3.87 17.42 6.56
CA THR A 143 3.41 16.27 5.79
C THR A 143 4.08 14.97 6.20
N GLU A 144 5.10 15.01 7.05
CA GLU A 144 5.87 13.84 7.45
C GLU A 144 5.37 13.30 8.78
N PHE A 145 5.46 11.98 8.95
CA PHE A 145 5.00 11.32 10.17
C PHE A 145 5.92 10.18 10.61
N ALA A 146 5.87 9.90 11.90
CA ALA A 146 6.39 8.71 12.52
C ALA A 146 5.42 8.24 13.62
N PHE A 147 5.21 6.93 13.72
CA PHE A 147 4.57 6.30 14.87
C PHE A 147 5.09 4.90 15.09
N THR A 148 4.88 4.39 16.30
CA THR A 148 5.23 3.01 16.66
C THR A 148 3.98 2.25 17.05
N VAL A 149 3.79 1.08 16.45
CA VAL A 149 2.83 0.10 16.89
C VAL A 149 3.50 -0.84 17.89
N PRO A 150 3.11 -0.82 19.17
CA PRO A 150 3.47 -1.91 20.07
C PRO A 150 2.70 -3.17 19.66
N TYR A 151 3.39 -4.31 19.59
CA TYR A 151 2.73 -5.59 19.39
C TYR A 151 2.07 -6.11 20.67
N GLU A 152 2.56 -5.67 21.82
CA GLU A 152 1.95 -5.98 23.12
C GLU A 152 0.47 -5.59 23.14
N GLY A 153 -0.35 -6.51 23.64
CA GLY A 153 -1.78 -6.33 23.78
C GLY A 153 -2.59 -6.56 22.50
N LEU A 154 -1.98 -6.62 21.30
CA LEU A 154 -2.71 -6.98 20.08
C LEU A 154 -3.20 -8.42 20.16
N VAL A 155 -4.51 -8.62 20.00
CA VAL A 155 -5.08 -9.98 19.92
C VAL A 155 -4.76 -10.61 18.56
N PRO A 156 -4.72 -11.95 18.47
CA PRO A 156 -4.60 -12.66 17.21
C PRO A 156 -5.60 -12.17 16.15
N GLY A 157 -5.12 -11.98 14.93
CA GLY A 157 -5.89 -11.50 13.80
C GLY A 157 -5.10 -10.58 12.86
N VAL A 158 -5.83 -9.92 11.97
CA VAL A 158 -5.28 -8.95 11.01
C VAL A 158 -5.64 -7.55 11.46
N TRP A 159 -4.65 -6.65 11.47
CA TRP A 159 -4.83 -5.25 11.82
C TRP A 159 -4.46 -4.35 10.64
N ASP A 160 -5.42 -3.59 10.14
CA ASP A 160 -5.18 -2.58 9.12
C ASP A 160 -4.70 -1.27 9.75
N LEU A 161 -3.67 -0.66 9.15
CA LEU A 161 -3.09 0.58 9.63
C LEU A 161 -3.66 1.80 8.90
N TRP A 162 -4.18 2.74 9.67
CA TRP A 162 -4.78 3.97 9.18
C TRP A 162 -4.14 5.15 9.86
N LEU A 163 -4.13 6.28 9.17
CA LEU A 163 -3.67 7.56 9.67
C LEU A 163 -4.85 8.52 9.74
N ARG A 164 -4.91 9.36 10.76
CA ARG A 164 -5.89 10.44 10.86
C ARG A 164 -5.17 11.78 10.96
N PRO A 165 -4.84 12.41 9.81
CA PRO A 165 -4.03 13.63 9.80
C PRO A 165 -4.66 14.81 10.56
N ALA A 166 -5.99 14.80 10.72
CA ALA A 166 -6.72 15.81 11.48
C ALA A 166 -7.62 15.26 12.60
N GLY A 167 -7.20 14.13 13.20
CA GLY A 167 -7.92 13.51 14.31
C GLY A 167 -9.36 13.13 13.98
N ASP A 168 -10.28 13.31 14.93
CA ASP A 168 -11.69 12.90 14.79
C ASP A 168 -12.48 13.68 13.73
N ALA A 169 -12.06 14.91 13.40
CA ALA A 169 -12.73 15.75 12.41
C ALA A 169 -12.21 15.54 10.98
N GLY A 170 -11.15 14.75 10.82
CA GLY A 170 -10.39 14.61 9.60
C GLY A 170 -10.69 13.39 8.75
N PRO A 171 -10.08 13.29 7.55
CA PRO A 171 -10.09 12.05 6.79
C PRO A 171 -9.33 10.95 7.54
N VAL A 172 -9.76 9.71 7.32
CA VAL A 172 -9.02 8.52 7.74
C VAL A 172 -8.37 7.89 6.52
N VAL A 173 -7.05 7.83 6.51
CA VAL A 173 -6.24 7.54 5.32
C VAL A 173 -5.55 6.20 5.49
N ARG A 174 -5.75 5.28 4.54
CA ARG A 174 -5.10 3.97 4.55
C ARG A 174 -3.60 4.14 4.31
N LEU A 175 -2.76 3.57 5.17
CA LEU A 175 -1.32 3.49 4.90
C LEU A 175 -1.04 2.51 3.76
N ALA A 176 -0.23 2.92 2.80
CA ALA A 176 0.24 2.08 1.71
C ALA A 176 1.66 2.44 1.28
N ARG A 177 2.26 1.61 0.42
CA ARG A 177 3.50 1.95 -0.28
C ARG A 177 3.27 1.85 -1.78
N LEU A 178 3.13 2.99 -2.44
CA LEU A 178 2.76 3.10 -3.84
C LEU A 178 3.83 3.81 -4.68
N LEU A 179 4.75 4.54 -4.06
CA LEU A 179 5.75 5.37 -4.75
C LEU A 179 7.05 4.59 -4.99
N ASP A 180 6.94 3.46 -5.67
CA ASP A 180 8.05 2.66 -6.20
C ASP A 180 7.63 1.93 -7.49
N ASP A 181 8.44 1.00 -7.97
CA ASP A 181 8.26 0.24 -9.21
C ASP A 181 7.66 -1.16 -9.02
N VAL A 182 7.21 -1.53 -7.82
CA VAL A 182 6.67 -2.87 -7.54
C VAL A 182 5.15 -2.88 -7.59
N ALA A 183 4.60 -3.50 -8.63
CA ALA A 183 3.15 -3.60 -8.87
C ALA A 183 2.40 -4.39 -7.80
N ASP A 184 2.89 -5.57 -7.41
CA ASP A 184 2.30 -6.40 -6.35
C ASP A 184 3.35 -6.65 -5.27
N LYS A 185 3.20 -5.99 -4.11
CA LYS A 185 4.20 -6.04 -3.04
C LYS A 185 4.10 -7.28 -2.18
N ASN A 186 2.89 -7.79 -1.98
CA ASN A 186 2.65 -8.96 -1.11
C ASN A 186 3.57 -10.16 -1.39
N PRO A 187 3.78 -10.61 -2.65
CA PRO A 187 4.68 -11.74 -2.92
C PRO A 187 6.18 -11.39 -2.94
N VAL A 188 6.55 -10.10 -2.93
CA VAL A 188 7.94 -9.64 -3.10
C VAL A 188 8.55 -9.23 -1.75
N PHE A 189 7.78 -8.53 -0.92
CA PHE A 189 8.24 -8.00 0.36
C PHE A 189 7.88 -8.95 1.49
N THR A 190 8.89 -9.66 1.99
CA THR A 190 8.77 -10.48 3.20
C THR A 190 9.47 -9.78 4.36
N PHE A 191 8.84 -9.77 5.53
CA PHE A 191 9.38 -9.15 6.73
C PHE A 191 9.64 -10.22 7.80
N PRO A 192 10.75 -10.12 8.56
CA PRO A 192 10.93 -10.97 9.73
C PRO A 192 9.79 -10.72 10.72
N ARG A 193 9.37 -11.80 11.37
CA ARG A 193 8.31 -11.78 12.38
C ARG A 193 8.89 -11.72 13.78
N ALA A 194 8.22 -11.00 14.68
CA ALA A 194 8.60 -10.89 16.07
C ALA A 194 7.77 -11.84 16.93
N ARG A 195 8.42 -12.57 17.83
CA ARG A 195 7.75 -13.36 18.86
C ARG A 195 7.52 -12.49 20.09
N VAL A 196 6.28 -12.39 20.53
CA VAL A 196 5.85 -11.48 21.61
C VAL A 196 5.05 -12.28 22.63
N ARG A 197 5.34 -12.08 23.92
CA ARG A 197 4.50 -12.65 24.99
C ARG A 197 3.36 -11.69 25.27
N THR A 198 2.13 -12.18 25.23
CA THR A 198 0.93 -11.41 25.57
C THR A 198 0.23 -12.06 26.77
N PRO A 199 -0.68 -11.35 27.47
CA PRO A 199 -1.51 -11.96 28.50
C PRO A 199 -2.32 -13.18 28.02
N GLN A 200 -2.59 -13.29 26.72
CA GLN A 200 -3.35 -14.38 26.09
C GLN A 200 -2.46 -15.54 25.59
N GLY A 201 -1.13 -15.42 25.74
CA GLY A 201 -0.16 -16.41 25.26
C GLY A 201 0.90 -15.81 24.32
N PRO A 202 1.90 -16.61 23.93
CA PRO A 202 2.88 -16.19 22.95
C PRO A 202 2.23 -16.02 21.57
N VAL A 203 2.63 -14.97 20.86
CA VAL A 203 2.17 -14.69 19.49
C VAL A 203 3.37 -14.39 18.59
N GLU A 204 3.16 -14.58 17.29
CA GLU A 204 4.03 -14.09 16.24
C GLU A 204 3.36 -12.92 15.52
N ALA A 205 4.04 -11.78 15.45
CA ALA A 205 3.52 -10.54 14.87
C ALA A 205 4.45 -9.99 13.78
N GLY A 206 3.89 -9.35 12.75
CA GLY A 206 4.69 -8.60 11.81
C GLY A 206 3.88 -7.90 10.72
N PRO A 207 4.49 -6.98 9.96
CA PRO A 207 3.85 -6.34 8.85
C PRO A 207 3.76 -7.24 7.62
N TYR A 208 2.84 -6.87 6.74
CA TYR A 208 2.77 -7.35 5.37
C TYR A 208 2.07 -6.31 4.50
N TYR A 209 2.29 -6.37 3.19
CA TYR A 209 1.50 -5.60 2.25
C TYR A 209 0.29 -6.40 1.77
N THR A 210 -0.88 -5.76 1.67
CA THR A 210 -2.11 -6.36 1.12
C THR A 210 -1.99 -6.52 -0.41
N ARG A 211 -3.01 -7.13 -1.02
CA ARG A 211 -3.17 -7.19 -2.50
C ARG A 211 -3.20 -5.81 -3.16
N ASP A 212 -3.57 -4.77 -2.42
CA ASP A 212 -3.67 -3.40 -2.89
C ASP A 212 -2.49 -2.52 -2.45
N ASN A 213 -1.42 -3.16 -1.97
CA ASN A 213 -0.18 -2.53 -1.47
C ASN A 213 -0.38 -1.65 -0.24
N ASP A 214 -1.48 -1.86 0.50
CA ASP A 214 -1.69 -1.25 1.81
C ASP A 214 -0.88 -1.99 2.88
N LEU A 215 -0.46 -1.29 3.93
CA LEU A 215 0.32 -1.87 5.01
C LEU A 215 -0.59 -2.40 6.12
N SER A 216 -0.50 -3.67 6.45
CA SER A 216 -1.23 -4.30 7.56
C SER A 216 -0.27 -5.03 8.48
N LEU A 217 -0.76 -5.45 9.65
CA LEU A 217 -0.10 -6.39 10.55
C LEU A 217 -0.90 -7.69 10.58
N THR A 218 -0.18 -8.80 10.75
CA THR A 218 -0.79 -10.05 11.23
C THR A 218 -0.24 -10.36 12.61
N VAL A 219 -1.09 -10.88 13.46
CA VAL A 219 -0.76 -11.46 14.77
C VAL A 219 -1.34 -12.86 14.79
N SER A 220 -0.51 -13.86 15.00
CA SER A 220 -0.91 -15.27 15.03
C SER A 220 -0.51 -15.88 16.37
N PRO A 221 -1.36 -16.71 16.99
CA PRO A 221 -0.93 -17.43 18.19
C PRO A 221 0.26 -18.32 17.82
N LEU A 222 1.24 -18.38 18.71
CA LEU A 222 2.20 -19.46 18.68
C LEU A 222 1.63 -20.59 19.52
N ASP A 223 1.74 -21.82 19.03
CA ASP A 223 1.53 -22.95 19.90
C ASP A 223 2.49 -22.79 21.10
N ALA A 224 1.95 -22.97 22.31
CA ALA A 224 2.82 -23.11 23.46
C ALA A 224 3.64 -24.38 23.20
N ASP A 225 4.92 -24.21 22.87
CA ASP A 225 5.79 -25.33 22.47
C ASP A 225 5.60 -26.55 23.40
N ALA A 226 5.50 -27.72 22.77
CA ALA A 226 5.66 -29.04 23.38
C ALA A 226 7.07 -29.21 23.99
#